data_AF-W9CWW3-F1
#
_entry.id   AF-W9CWW3-F1
#
_cell.length_a   1.000
_cell.length_b   1.000
_cell.length_c   1.000
_cell.angle_alpha   90.00
_cell.angle_beta   90.00
_cell.angle_gamma   90.00
#
_symmetry.space_group_name_H-M   'P 1'
#
loop_
_entity.id
_entity.type
_entity.pdbx_description
1 polymer ?
#
loop_
_entity_poly.entity_id
_entity_poly.type
_entity_poly.pdbx_seq_one_letter_code
_entity_poly.pdbx_strand_id
1 'polypeptide(L)'
;MNRDRGVSTQRRTGPRQPLSVQNSKLPQPVLDASKRIKVKVDEDHGLYEFFRHKDKPLSTPAEDGSHGRPWSAEELRGKSWEDLHSLWWICCKERNRIATEAYERSRLHAGHGDEDAEKREMTVRRTQRAIKQVLTERYYSWQDAAVIAKDDPEINLSGDGPLYTPKEFEEDIEEDVEAEAEGEVESKPLQITA
;
A
#
# COMPACT_ATOMS: atom_id res chain seq x y z
N MET A 1 59.80 23.53 21.97
CA MET A 1 59.25 24.85 22.37
C MET A 1 57.73 24.81 22.13
N ASN A 2 56.88 25.18 23.10
CA ASN A 2 55.41 25.11 22.93
C ASN A 2 54.90 26.30 22.08
N ARG A 3 54.32 26.01 20.92
CA ARG A 3 53.84 26.98 19.92
C ARG A 3 52.61 27.76 20.40
N ASP A 4 51.71 27.10 21.12
CA ASP A 4 50.41 27.66 21.54
C ASP A 4 50.43 28.12 23.00
N ARG A 5 51.63 28.40 23.54
CA ARG A 5 51.80 28.89 24.90
C ARG A 5 51.02 30.21 25.08
N GLY A 6 50.06 30.19 26.00
CA GLY A 6 49.26 31.36 26.35
C GLY A 6 48.20 31.74 25.31
N VAL A 7 47.87 30.84 24.36
CA VAL A 7 46.83 31.06 23.35
C VAL A 7 45.58 30.24 23.70
N SER A 8 44.44 30.90 23.86
CA SER A 8 43.13 30.29 24.12
C SER A 8 42.03 31.04 23.38
N THR A 9 41.21 30.29 22.64
CA THR A 9 40.05 30.81 21.90
C THR A 9 38.89 31.17 22.83
N GLN A 10 38.60 30.33 23.81
CA GLN A 10 37.52 30.55 24.79
C GLN A 10 37.78 31.79 25.65
N ARG A 11 39.05 32.01 26.06
CA ARG A 11 39.46 33.20 26.84
C ARG A 11 39.81 34.42 25.97
N ARG A 12 39.69 34.30 24.64
CA ARG A 12 39.96 35.38 23.67
C ARG A 12 41.34 36.03 23.85
N THR A 13 42.38 35.25 24.15
CA THR A 13 43.73 35.79 24.44
C THR A 13 44.43 36.36 23.20
N GLY A 14 43.95 36.05 21.99
CA GLY A 14 44.52 36.49 20.72
C GLY A 14 45.77 35.70 20.29
N PRO A 15 46.28 35.97 19.08
CA PRO A 15 47.46 35.31 18.54
C PRO A 15 48.73 35.75 19.29
N ARG A 16 49.68 34.80 19.45
CA ARG A 16 50.94 35.05 20.19
C ARG A 16 51.92 35.96 19.45
N GLN A 17 51.88 35.93 18.12
CA GLN A 17 52.77 36.67 17.23
C GLN A 17 51.95 37.57 16.32
N PRO A 18 52.50 38.73 15.89
CA PRO A 18 51.81 39.59 14.95
C PRO A 18 51.66 38.89 13.60
N LEU A 19 50.43 38.85 13.10
CA LEU A 19 50.10 38.29 11.80
C LEU A 19 49.98 39.41 10.76
N SER A 20 50.17 39.10 9.48
CA SER A 20 50.02 40.07 8.38
C SER A 20 48.65 40.76 8.35
N VAL A 21 47.61 40.07 8.81
CA VAL A 21 46.22 40.55 8.85
C VAL A 21 45.80 41.13 10.21
N GLN A 22 46.72 41.28 11.17
CA GLN A 22 46.39 41.75 12.53
C GLN A 22 45.73 43.13 12.55
N ASN A 23 46.11 44.01 11.62
CA ASN A 23 45.58 45.38 11.52
C ASN A 23 44.32 45.48 10.64
N SER A 24 43.93 44.39 9.97
CA SER A 24 42.71 44.37 9.17
C SER A 24 41.49 44.12 10.07
N LYS A 25 40.39 44.85 9.82
CA LYS A 25 39.14 44.58 10.51
C LYS A 25 38.62 43.21 10.09
N LEU A 26 38.22 42.38 11.06
CA LEU A 26 37.66 41.07 10.77
C LEU A 26 36.40 41.21 9.90
N PRO A 27 36.27 40.44 8.80
CA PRO A 27 35.06 40.46 8.00
C PRO A 27 33.90 39.91 8.82
N GLN A 28 32.77 40.62 8.81
CA GLN A 28 31.55 40.17 9.47
C GLN A 28 30.74 39.33 8.47
N PRO A 29 30.42 38.05 8.79
CA PRO A 29 29.57 37.26 7.92
C PRO A 29 28.15 37.83 7.91
N VAL A 30 27.42 37.57 6.83
CA VAL A 30 26.00 37.92 6.74
C VAL A 30 25.20 36.99 7.66
N LEU A 31 24.97 37.45 8.89
CA LEU A 31 24.22 36.70 9.89
C LEU A 31 22.72 36.64 9.55
N ASP A 32 22.18 37.73 9.00
CA ASP A 32 20.76 37.86 8.64
C ASP A 32 20.37 36.82 7.57
N ALA A 33 19.46 35.92 7.92
CA ALA A 33 18.98 34.89 7.01
C ALA A 33 18.32 35.47 5.75
N SER A 34 17.61 36.60 5.86
CA SER A 34 16.91 37.23 4.74
C SER A 34 17.84 37.79 3.65
N LYS A 35 19.10 38.08 4.00
CA LYS A 35 20.12 38.56 3.06
C LYS A 35 20.86 37.40 2.39
N ARG A 36 20.60 36.16 2.81
CA ARG A 36 21.18 34.96 2.18
C ARG A 36 20.41 34.64 0.90
N ILE A 37 21.12 34.14 -0.10
CA ILE A 37 20.52 33.68 -1.35
C ILE A 37 19.61 32.50 -1.04
N LYS A 38 18.32 32.60 -1.39
CA LYS A 38 17.39 31.47 -1.30
C LYS A 38 17.68 30.50 -2.44
N VAL A 39 17.89 29.24 -2.11
CA VAL A 39 18.07 28.17 -3.11
C VAL A 39 16.77 28.00 -3.87
N LYS A 40 16.83 28.02 -5.20
CA LYS A 40 15.68 27.70 -6.05
C LYS A 40 15.43 26.19 -5.96
N VAL A 41 14.32 25.80 -5.36
CA VAL A 41 13.85 24.41 -5.32
C VAL A 41 12.90 24.19 -6.48
N ASP A 42 12.94 23.01 -7.07
CA ASP A 42 11.98 22.60 -8.11
C ASP A 42 10.57 22.48 -7.51
N GLU A 43 9.56 22.99 -8.23
CA GLU A 43 8.18 22.97 -7.76
C GLU A 43 7.60 21.55 -7.74
N ASP A 44 8.07 20.67 -8.64
CA ASP A 44 7.62 19.27 -8.77
C ASP A 44 8.65 18.29 -8.20
N HIS A 45 9.32 18.70 -7.13
CA HIS A 45 10.23 17.83 -6.40
C HIS A 45 9.48 16.66 -5.75
N GLY A 46 9.95 15.42 -5.93
CA GLY A 46 9.27 14.22 -5.41
C GLY A 46 9.09 14.19 -3.88
N LEU A 47 9.89 14.94 -3.12
CA LEU A 47 9.70 15.10 -1.67
C LEU A 47 8.38 15.81 -1.31
N TYR A 48 7.79 16.57 -2.22
CA TYR A 48 6.48 17.17 -1.99
C TYR A 48 5.38 16.12 -1.85
N GLU A 49 5.59 14.87 -2.31
CA GLU A 49 4.64 13.80 -2.08
C GLU A 49 4.48 13.39 -0.61
N PHE A 50 5.39 13.77 0.29
CA PHE A 50 5.24 13.52 1.72
C PHE A 50 4.30 14.52 2.41
N PHE A 51 3.96 15.62 1.74
CA PHE A 51 3.06 16.64 2.25
C PHE A 51 1.73 16.60 1.49
N ARG A 52 0.63 16.93 2.17
CA ARG A 52 -0.68 17.05 1.51
C ARG A 52 -0.78 18.32 0.69
N HIS A 53 -0.19 19.40 1.20
CA HIS A 53 -0.20 20.73 0.61
C HIS A 53 1.24 21.22 0.43
N LYS A 54 1.56 21.88 -0.68
CA LYS A 54 2.89 22.47 -0.91
C LYS A 54 3.13 23.69 0.00
N ASP A 55 2.06 24.39 0.37
CA ASP A 55 2.12 25.67 1.09
C ASP A 55 2.08 25.54 2.62
N LYS A 56 1.57 24.41 3.13
CA LYS A 56 1.33 24.19 4.56
C LYS A 56 2.06 22.93 5.02
N PRO A 57 2.83 22.99 6.13
CA PRO A 57 3.57 21.83 6.63
C PRO A 57 2.67 20.80 7.34
N LEU A 58 1.52 21.25 7.87
CA LEU A 58 0.57 20.41 8.58
C LEU A 58 -0.84 20.66 8.05
N SER A 59 -1.62 19.58 7.98
CA SER A 59 -3.04 19.63 7.69
C SER A 59 -3.85 19.96 8.94
N THR A 60 -4.99 20.61 8.73
CA THR A 60 -5.91 20.93 9.84
C THR A 60 -6.68 19.69 10.28
N PRO A 61 -7.11 19.59 11.56
CA PRO A 61 -7.90 18.45 12.02
C PRO A 61 -9.19 18.23 11.22
N ALA A 62 -9.82 19.31 10.75
CA ALA A 62 -11.00 19.23 9.89
C ALA A 62 -10.69 18.59 8.51
N GLU A 63 -9.54 18.91 7.92
CA GLU A 63 -9.08 18.29 6.66
C GLU A 63 -8.73 16.81 6.86
N ASP A 64 -8.05 16.47 7.96
CA ASP A 64 -7.71 15.07 8.30
C ASP A 64 -8.97 14.23 8.56
N GLY A 65 -9.95 14.81 9.27
CA GLY A 65 -11.25 14.21 9.54
C GLY A 65 -12.13 14.07 8.29
N SER A 66 -11.89 14.87 7.25
CA SER A 66 -12.61 14.80 5.98
C SER A 66 -12.09 13.64 5.09
N HIS A 67 -12.38 12.40 5.49
CA HIS A 67 -12.07 11.21 4.69
C HIS A 67 -13.30 10.30 4.54
N GLY A 68 -13.29 9.52 3.45
CA GLY A 68 -14.36 8.58 3.15
C GLY A 68 -14.27 7.27 3.93
N ARG A 69 -15.12 6.33 3.54
CA ARG A 69 -15.16 4.96 4.06
C ARG A 69 -13.97 4.12 3.52
N PRO A 70 -13.45 3.13 4.28
CA PRO A 70 -12.55 2.13 3.72
C PRO A 70 -13.23 1.19 2.72
N TRP A 71 -12.50 0.78 1.69
CA TRP A 71 -12.85 -0.31 0.78
C TRP A 71 -13.18 -1.62 1.51
N SER A 72 -14.27 -2.26 1.11
CA SER A 72 -14.64 -3.60 1.55
C SER A 72 -14.00 -4.68 0.68
N ALA A 73 -13.84 -5.89 1.22
CA ALA A 73 -13.30 -7.01 0.46
C ALA A 73 -14.19 -7.35 -0.75
N GLU A 74 -15.50 -7.26 -0.61
CA GLU A 74 -16.47 -7.53 -1.68
C GLU A 74 -16.27 -6.61 -2.90
N GLU A 75 -16.12 -5.30 -2.67
CA GLU A 75 -15.85 -4.33 -3.75
C GLU A 75 -14.50 -4.61 -4.44
N LEU A 76 -13.50 -5.07 -3.68
CA LEU A 76 -12.16 -5.35 -4.19
C LEU A 76 -12.07 -6.66 -4.96
N ARG A 77 -12.99 -7.62 -4.74
CA ARG A 77 -13.04 -8.89 -5.51
C ARG A 77 -13.30 -8.67 -6.99
N GLY A 78 -13.95 -7.58 -7.39
CA GLY A 78 -14.17 -7.23 -8.79
C GLY A 78 -13.01 -6.50 -9.48
N LYS A 79 -11.86 -6.28 -8.81
CA LYS A 79 -10.75 -5.47 -9.34
C LYS A 79 -9.58 -6.32 -9.89
N SER A 80 -8.87 -5.80 -10.89
CA SER A 80 -7.70 -6.48 -11.47
C SER A 80 -6.52 -6.51 -10.48
N TRP A 81 -5.50 -7.33 -10.74
CA TRP A 81 -4.28 -7.34 -9.93
C TRP A 81 -3.54 -6.00 -9.99
N GLU A 82 -3.44 -5.38 -11.17
CA GLU A 82 -2.77 -4.09 -11.38
C GLU A 82 -3.44 -2.96 -10.58
N ASP A 83 -4.77 -2.95 -10.54
CA ASP A 83 -5.54 -1.97 -9.77
C ASP A 83 -5.30 -2.15 -8.26
N LEU A 84 -5.30 -3.39 -7.77
CA LEU A 84 -5.05 -3.69 -6.36
C LEU A 84 -3.61 -3.33 -5.96
N HIS A 85 -2.64 -3.59 -6.84
CA HIS A 85 -1.24 -3.23 -6.61
C HIS A 85 -1.02 -1.71 -6.62
N SER A 86 -1.65 -1.00 -7.56
CA SER A 86 -1.64 0.47 -7.60
C SER A 86 -2.30 1.08 -6.36
N LEU A 87 -3.47 0.56 -5.97
CA LEU A 87 -4.18 0.99 -4.76
C LEU A 87 -3.35 0.74 -3.50
N TRP A 88 -2.66 -0.41 -3.41
CA TRP A 88 -1.75 -0.70 -2.30
C TRP A 88 -0.68 0.38 -2.11
N TRP A 89 -0.05 0.81 -3.21
CA TRP A 89 0.97 1.86 -3.17
C TRP A 89 0.40 3.24 -2.84
N ILE A 90 -0.81 3.55 -3.32
CA ILE A 90 -1.52 4.78 -2.90
C ILE A 90 -1.74 4.76 -1.39
N CYS A 91 -2.18 3.64 -0.81
CA CYS A 91 -2.33 3.49 0.63
C CYS A 91 -0.98 3.62 1.38
N CYS A 92 0.11 3.06 0.84
CA CYS A 92 1.44 3.22 1.43
C CYS A 92 1.90 4.69 1.43
N LYS A 93 1.73 5.41 0.32
CA LYS A 93 2.05 6.84 0.24
C LYS A 93 1.25 7.65 1.23
N GLU A 94 -0.05 7.36 1.35
CA GLU A 94 -0.92 8.03 2.32
C GLU A 94 -0.48 7.79 3.77
N ARG A 95 -0.10 6.56 4.13
CA ARG A 95 0.44 6.26 5.47
C ARG A 95 1.76 6.98 5.74
N ASN A 96 2.62 7.10 4.73
CA ASN A 96 3.86 7.86 4.86
C ASN A 96 3.59 9.35 5.10
N ARG A 97 2.62 9.95 4.39
CA ARG A 97 2.18 11.34 4.63
C ARG A 97 1.69 11.54 6.06
N ILE A 98 0.80 10.66 6.52
CA ILE A 98 0.26 10.73 7.89
C ILE A 98 1.40 10.61 8.93
N ALA A 99 2.36 9.71 8.70
CA ALA A 99 3.52 9.56 9.60
C ALA A 99 4.42 10.80 9.62
N THR A 100 4.64 11.44 8.46
CA THR A 100 5.38 12.71 8.37
C THR A 100 4.67 13.82 9.14
N GLU A 101 3.35 13.96 8.96
CA GLU A 101 2.53 14.96 9.67
C GLU A 101 2.53 14.69 11.19
N ALA A 102 2.38 13.44 11.62
CA ALA A 102 2.39 13.08 13.04
C ALA A 102 3.73 13.38 13.71
N TYR A 103 4.86 13.07 13.05
CA TYR A 103 6.19 13.37 13.57
C TYR A 103 6.41 14.89 13.67
N GLU A 104 6.01 15.65 12.66
CA GLU A 104 6.12 17.10 12.65
C GLU A 104 5.22 17.75 13.72
N ARG A 105 4.00 17.26 13.88
CA ARG A 105 3.06 17.72 14.92
C ARG A 105 3.61 17.50 16.32
N SER A 106 4.21 16.33 16.56
CA SER A 106 4.90 16.01 17.82
C SER A 106 6.09 16.93 18.06
N ARG A 107 6.94 17.16 17.05
CA ARG A 107 8.12 18.05 17.14
C ARG A 107 7.75 19.50 17.44
N LEU A 108 6.68 19.99 16.81
CA LEU A 108 6.20 21.37 16.99
C LEU A 108 5.32 21.53 18.23
N HIS A 109 4.94 20.44 18.91
CA HIS A 109 3.94 20.44 19.98
C HIS A 109 2.65 21.18 19.56
N ALA A 110 2.20 20.95 18.33
CA ALA A 110 1.11 21.74 17.72
C ALA A 110 -0.30 21.42 18.28
N GLY A 111 -0.38 20.53 19.28
CA GLY A 111 -1.61 20.26 20.02
C GLY A 111 -2.49 19.19 19.37
N HIS A 112 -3.64 19.58 18.87
CA HIS A 112 -4.73 18.67 18.50
C HIS A 112 -4.57 18.13 17.07
N GLY A 113 -5.25 17.02 16.75
CA GLY A 113 -5.31 16.42 15.41
C GLY A 113 -4.76 14.99 15.31
N ASP A 114 -4.13 14.48 16.36
CA ASP A 114 -3.61 13.10 16.38
C ASP A 114 -4.72 12.06 16.24
N GLU A 115 -5.83 12.24 16.95
CA GLU A 115 -6.96 11.29 16.88
C GLU A 115 -7.57 11.21 15.47
N ASP A 116 -7.68 12.33 14.76
CA ASP A 116 -8.26 12.37 13.41
C ASP A 116 -7.31 11.75 12.39
N ALA A 117 -6.01 12.01 12.54
CA ALA A 117 -4.96 11.37 11.75
C ALA A 117 -4.91 9.84 12.00
N GLU A 118 -5.04 9.39 13.25
CA GLU A 118 -5.09 7.97 13.61
C GLU A 118 -6.33 7.28 13.04
N LYS A 119 -7.51 7.92 13.13
CA LYS A 119 -8.75 7.40 12.50
C LYS A 119 -8.57 7.20 11.00
N ARG A 120 -7.96 8.19 10.33
CA ARG A 120 -7.63 8.12 8.91
C ARG A 120 -6.61 7.01 8.62
N GLU A 121 -5.57 6.86 9.44
CA GLU A 121 -4.62 5.76 9.27
C GLU A 121 -5.32 4.39 9.42
N MET A 122 -6.21 4.25 10.40
CA MET A 122 -6.98 3.02 10.60
C MET A 122 -7.84 2.67 9.39
N THR A 123 -8.49 3.65 8.74
CA THR A 123 -9.27 3.38 7.52
C THR A 123 -8.36 2.89 6.39
N VAL A 124 -7.22 3.53 6.16
CA VAL A 124 -6.23 3.09 5.15
C VAL A 124 -5.65 1.70 5.47
N ARG A 125 -5.43 1.38 6.74
CA ARG A 125 -4.98 0.04 7.14
C ARG A 125 -6.05 -1.03 6.92
N ARG A 126 -7.34 -0.70 7.09
CA ARG A 126 -8.45 -1.60 6.77
C ARG A 126 -8.51 -1.93 5.28
N THR A 127 -8.28 -0.95 4.40
CA THR A 127 -8.23 -1.21 2.95
C THR A 127 -7.05 -2.11 2.59
N GLN A 128 -5.86 -1.87 3.15
CA GLN A 128 -4.70 -2.74 2.96
C GLN A 128 -4.95 -4.17 3.43
N ARG A 129 -5.64 -4.35 4.57
CA ARG A 129 -6.07 -5.67 5.05
C ARG A 129 -7.02 -6.36 4.07
N ALA A 130 -8.01 -5.62 3.56
CA ALA A 130 -8.98 -6.15 2.59
C ALA A 130 -8.30 -6.57 1.27
N ILE A 131 -7.33 -5.79 0.77
CA ILE A 131 -6.53 -6.15 -0.42
C ILE A 131 -5.80 -7.48 -0.19
N LYS A 132 -5.12 -7.62 0.95
CA LYS A 132 -4.42 -8.87 1.30
C LYS A 132 -5.36 -10.05 1.34
N GLN A 133 -6.51 -9.88 1.99
CA GLN A 133 -7.53 -10.93 2.08
C GLN A 133 -7.97 -11.39 0.69
N VAL A 134 -8.34 -10.46 -0.20
CA VAL A 134 -8.81 -10.80 -1.56
C VAL A 134 -7.73 -11.50 -2.39
N LEU A 135 -6.47 -11.06 -2.28
CA LEU A 135 -5.36 -11.72 -3.00
C LEU A 135 -5.11 -13.14 -2.48
N THR A 136 -5.17 -13.34 -1.16
CA THR A 136 -5.05 -14.67 -0.55
C THR A 136 -6.22 -15.57 -0.93
N GLU A 137 -7.46 -15.06 -0.87
CA GLU A 137 -8.67 -15.79 -1.29
C GLU A 137 -8.54 -16.25 -2.75
N ARG A 138 -8.19 -15.35 -3.67
CA ARG A 138 -8.02 -15.69 -5.10
C ARG A 138 -6.96 -16.75 -5.32
N TYR A 139 -5.84 -16.67 -4.61
CA TYR A 139 -4.76 -17.63 -4.76
C TYR A 139 -5.22 -19.03 -4.35
N TYR A 140 -5.89 -19.16 -3.19
CA TYR A 140 -6.42 -20.45 -2.75
C TYR A 140 -7.54 -20.95 -3.65
N SER A 141 -8.49 -20.10 -4.05
CA SER A 141 -9.55 -20.50 -4.99
C SER A 141 -8.99 -20.98 -6.33
N TRP A 142 -7.93 -20.35 -6.84
CA TRP A 142 -7.24 -20.81 -8.05
C TRP A 142 -6.54 -22.15 -7.84
N GLN A 143 -5.86 -22.35 -6.70
CA GLN A 143 -5.24 -23.64 -6.39
C GLN A 143 -6.27 -24.77 -6.30
N ASP A 144 -7.38 -24.55 -5.61
CA ASP A 144 -8.46 -25.54 -5.46
C ASP A 144 -9.10 -25.84 -6.81
N ALA A 145 -9.39 -24.81 -7.61
CA ALA A 145 -9.92 -24.98 -8.96
C ALA A 145 -8.96 -25.74 -9.87
N ALA A 146 -7.65 -25.52 -9.75
CA ALA A 146 -6.64 -26.25 -10.53
C ALA A 146 -6.51 -27.73 -10.11
N VAL A 147 -6.87 -28.08 -8.88
CA VAL A 147 -6.97 -29.49 -8.45
C VAL A 147 -8.22 -30.12 -9.07
N ILE A 148 -9.38 -29.47 -8.95
CA ILE A 148 -10.65 -29.96 -9.51
C ILE A 148 -10.57 -30.12 -11.04
N ALA A 149 -9.94 -29.16 -11.72
CA ALA A 149 -9.78 -29.17 -13.18
C ALA A 149 -8.94 -30.33 -13.71
N LYS A 150 -8.20 -31.07 -12.87
CA LYS A 150 -7.49 -32.29 -13.31
C LYS A 150 -8.42 -33.47 -13.50
N ASP A 151 -9.51 -33.50 -12.75
CA ASP A 151 -10.50 -34.57 -12.75
C ASP A 151 -11.69 -34.24 -13.68
N ASP A 152 -11.75 -33.00 -14.19
CA ASP A 152 -12.83 -32.50 -15.05
C ASP A 152 -12.64 -32.93 -16.52
N PRO A 153 -13.58 -33.68 -17.13
CA PRO A 153 -13.51 -34.09 -18.53
C PRO A 153 -13.64 -32.94 -19.54
N GLU A 154 -14.14 -31.76 -19.15
CA GLU A 154 -14.26 -30.59 -20.03
C GLU A 154 -12.95 -29.80 -20.16
N ILE A 155 -11.95 -30.06 -19.31
CA ILE A 155 -10.73 -29.26 -19.20
C ILE A 155 -9.49 -30.06 -19.61
N ASN A 156 -8.81 -29.60 -20.65
CA ASN A 156 -7.58 -30.21 -21.17
C ASN A 156 -6.32 -29.47 -20.70
N LEU A 157 -5.71 -29.93 -19.59
CA LEU A 157 -4.48 -29.33 -19.04
C LEU A 157 -3.18 -29.79 -19.74
N SER A 158 -3.25 -30.71 -20.71
CA SER A 158 -2.09 -31.26 -21.43
C SER A 158 -1.40 -30.25 -22.36
N GLY A 159 -2.10 -29.17 -22.74
CA GLY A 159 -1.60 -28.15 -23.68
C GLY A 159 -1.80 -28.48 -25.16
N ASP A 160 -2.37 -29.65 -25.46
CA ASP A 160 -2.75 -30.03 -26.82
C ASP A 160 -4.22 -29.67 -27.08
N GLY A 161 -4.45 -28.68 -27.94
CA GLY A 161 -5.80 -28.24 -28.32
C GLY A 161 -6.40 -27.15 -27.42
N PRO A 162 -7.72 -26.89 -27.53
CA PRO A 162 -8.41 -25.90 -26.70
C PRO A 162 -8.54 -26.35 -25.24
N LEU A 163 -8.25 -25.44 -24.30
CA LEU A 163 -8.25 -25.70 -22.84
C LEU A 163 -9.62 -26.15 -22.32
N TYR A 164 -10.69 -25.59 -22.87
CA TYR A 164 -12.07 -25.84 -22.43
C TYR A 164 -12.89 -26.31 -23.63
N THR A 165 -13.45 -27.51 -23.52
CA THR A 165 -14.38 -28.10 -24.49
C THR A 165 -15.69 -28.37 -23.78
N PRO A 166 -16.71 -27.53 -23.97
CA PRO A 166 -18.00 -27.71 -23.30
C PRO A 166 -18.62 -29.03 -23.75
N LYS A 167 -19.14 -29.80 -22.80
CA LYS A 167 -19.97 -30.96 -23.13
C LYS A 167 -21.30 -30.50 -23.70
N GLU A 168 -21.75 -31.16 -24.77
CA GLU A 168 -23.12 -30.99 -25.26
C GLU A 168 -24.06 -31.74 -24.31
N PHE A 169 -24.69 -30.97 -23.42
CA PHE A 169 -25.55 -31.48 -22.33
C PHE A 169 -26.82 -32.21 -22.82
N GLU A 170 -27.09 -32.24 -24.13
CA GLU A 170 -28.30 -32.83 -24.71
C GLU A 170 -28.23 -34.36 -24.87
N GLU A 171 -27.04 -34.94 -25.08
CA GLU A 171 -26.92 -36.40 -25.32
C GLU A 171 -26.93 -37.22 -24.00
N ASP A 172 -26.34 -36.70 -22.93
CA ASP A 172 -26.25 -37.42 -21.63
C ASP A 172 -27.63 -37.54 -20.92
N ILE A 173 -28.57 -36.61 -21.16
CA ILE A 173 -29.94 -36.69 -20.60
C ILE A 173 -30.71 -37.85 -21.23
N GLU A 174 -30.53 -38.12 -22.52
CA GLU A 174 -31.20 -39.24 -23.18
C GLU A 174 -30.65 -40.58 -22.68
N GLU A 175 -29.33 -40.70 -22.49
CA GLU A 175 -28.69 -41.92 -21.96
C GLU A 175 -29.06 -42.20 -20.49
N ASP A 176 -29.10 -41.19 -19.61
CA ASP A 176 -29.49 -41.37 -18.20
C ASP A 176 -31.00 -41.72 -18.05
N VAL A 177 -31.87 -41.16 -18.91
CA VAL A 177 -33.31 -41.46 -18.92
C VAL A 177 -33.57 -42.86 -19.47
N GLU A 178 -32.80 -43.33 -20.46
CA GLU A 178 -32.87 -44.71 -20.95
C GLU A 178 -32.36 -45.72 -19.92
N ALA A 179 -31.28 -45.41 -19.20
CA ALA A 179 -30.74 -46.27 -18.15
C ALA A 179 -31.69 -46.44 -16.94
N GLU A 180 -32.41 -45.38 -16.54
CA GLU A 180 -33.45 -45.49 -15.50
C GLU A 180 -34.68 -46.27 -16.00
N ALA A 181 -35.05 -46.15 -17.27
CA ALA A 181 -36.17 -46.88 -17.86
C ALA A 181 -35.91 -48.40 -17.98
N GLU A 182 -34.66 -48.82 -18.20
CA GLU A 182 -34.29 -50.24 -18.24
C GLU A 182 -34.22 -50.90 -16.85
N GLY A 183 -33.98 -50.12 -15.78
CA GLY A 183 -33.90 -50.62 -14.40
C GLY A 183 -35.25 -50.96 -13.74
N GLU A 184 -36.37 -50.47 -14.27
CA GLU A 184 -37.71 -50.61 -13.65
C GLU A 184 -38.52 -51.82 -14.13
N VAL A 185 -38.06 -52.59 -15.13
CA VAL A 185 -38.90 -53.57 -15.85
C VAL A 185 -38.88 -55.00 -15.25
N GLU A 186 -37.96 -55.34 -14.35
CA GLU A 186 -37.86 -56.72 -13.78
C GLU A 186 -38.29 -56.83 -12.30
N SER A 187 -39.60 -56.83 -12.03
CA SER A 187 -40.13 -57.53 -10.84
C SER A 187 -41.57 -58.02 -11.03
N LYS A 188 -41.73 -59.20 -11.64
CA LYS A 188 -43.03 -59.92 -11.60
C LYS A 188 -43.19 -60.62 -10.24
N PRO A 189 -44.32 -60.43 -9.51
CA PRO A 189 -44.54 -61.11 -8.24
C PRO A 189 -44.88 -62.60 -8.44
N LEU A 190 -44.25 -63.46 -7.64
CA LEU A 190 -44.49 -64.90 -7.60
C LEU A 190 -45.89 -65.19 -7.04
N GLN A 191 -46.72 -65.89 -7.84
CA GLN A 191 -48.03 -66.37 -7.42
C GLN A 191 -47.89 -67.56 -6.48
N ILE A 192 -48.42 -67.44 -5.27
CA ILE A 192 -48.53 -68.53 -4.28
C ILE A 192 -49.86 -69.25 -4.57
N THR A 193 -49.78 -70.51 -5.00
CA THR A 193 -50.93 -71.40 -5.15
C THR A 193 -51.29 -72.08 -3.82
N ALA A 194 -52.60 -72.24 -3.61
CA ALA A 194 -53.28 -72.67 -2.39
C ALA A 194 -52.96 -74.08 -1.88
#